data_AF-A0A9P5QAE2-F1
#
_entry.id   AF-A0A9P5QAE2-F1
#
_cell.length_a   1.000
_cell.length_b   1.000
_cell.length_c   1.000
_cell.angle_alpha   90.00
_cell.angle_beta   90.00
_cell.angle_gamma   90.00
#
_symmetry.space_group_name_H-M   'P 1'
#
loop_
_entity.id
_entity.type
_entity.pdbx_description
1 polymer ?
#
loop_
_entity_poly.entity_id
_entity_poly.type
_entity_poly.pdbx_seq_one_letter_code
_entity_poly.pdbx_strand_id
1 'polypeptide(L)'
;MLGRLRSLISGPPFDPSAFRVMSSDASASIQVATFAAGCFWGVEHIFLKHYPPTENKGILKTAVGYTGGKASVQNPGYREVCSGETDHAEALRIEFDPSVVSYAELVEFFYRTHEPTTLNRQGNDRGTQYRSAIFTHSPDQFEVAKRVTAEVQAKHFTPKGETIVTQIAEAGPWYDAEQYHQLYLFKNPSGYQCPTHRLQW
;
A
#
# COMPACT_ATOMS: atom_id res chain seq x y z
N MET A 1 -37.07 -31.13 12.77
CA MET A 1 -37.60 -29.75 12.67
C MET A 1 -36.88 -28.88 13.68
N LEU A 2 -36.08 -27.91 13.23
CA LEU A 2 -35.80 -26.61 13.84
C LEU A 2 -34.55 -26.04 13.18
N GLY A 3 -34.78 -25.47 12.00
CA GLY A 3 -33.83 -24.57 11.38
C GLY A 3 -33.91 -23.18 11.99
N ARG A 4 -32.93 -22.37 11.58
CA ARG A 4 -32.79 -20.91 11.76
C ARG A 4 -32.33 -20.46 13.14
N LEU A 5 -31.02 -20.23 13.25
CA LEU A 5 -30.53 -19.03 13.92
C LEU A 5 -29.30 -18.46 13.19
N ARG A 6 -29.55 -17.29 12.58
CA ARG A 6 -28.67 -16.12 12.46
C ARG A 6 -27.51 -16.17 11.46
N SER A 7 -27.88 -15.99 10.19
CA SER A 7 -27.11 -15.12 9.28
C SER A 7 -27.35 -13.67 9.69
N LEU A 8 -26.38 -13.06 10.37
CA LEU A 8 -26.37 -11.61 10.70
C LEU A 8 -24.95 -11.03 10.67
N ILE A 9 -24.08 -11.47 9.75
CA ILE A 9 -22.78 -10.82 9.50
C ILE A 9 -22.41 -10.82 8.00
N SER A 10 -23.39 -10.78 7.11
CA SER A 10 -23.13 -10.45 5.71
C SER A 10 -23.50 -8.99 5.51
N GLY A 11 -22.53 -8.10 5.74
CA GLY A 11 -22.61 -6.75 5.17
C GLY A 11 -22.81 -6.84 3.64
N PRO A 12 -23.31 -5.78 2.98
CA PRO A 12 -23.48 -5.80 1.54
C PRO A 12 -22.15 -6.19 0.88
N PRO A 13 -22.18 -7.03 -0.18
CA PRO A 13 -20.98 -7.35 -0.94
C PRO A 13 -20.32 -6.04 -1.38
N PHE A 14 -18.99 -6.00 -1.28
CA PHE A 14 -18.19 -4.88 -1.76
C PHE A 14 -18.53 -4.63 -3.23
N ASP A 15 -18.89 -3.38 -3.55
CA ASP A 15 -19.15 -2.94 -4.91
C ASP A 15 -17.96 -2.07 -5.36
N PRO A 16 -17.01 -2.62 -6.14
CA PRO A 16 -15.88 -1.86 -6.66
C PRO A 16 -16.32 -0.68 -7.54
N SER A 17 -17.54 -0.73 -8.11
CA SER A 17 -18.06 0.34 -8.95
C SER A 17 -18.32 1.63 -8.18
N ALA A 18 -18.52 1.54 -6.85
CA ALA A 18 -18.68 2.71 -5.97
C ALA A 18 -17.40 3.57 -5.89
N PHE A 19 -16.23 3.02 -6.24
CA PHE A 19 -14.94 3.72 -6.25
C PHE A 19 -14.50 4.14 -7.66
N ARG A 20 -15.23 3.70 -8.69
CA ARG A 20 -14.97 4.06 -10.08
C ARG A 20 -15.52 5.46 -10.35
N VAL A 21 -14.84 6.48 -9.85
CA VAL A 21 -15.04 7.84 -10.37
C VAL A 21 -14.67 7.78 -11.85
N MET A 22 -15.68 7.95 -12.72
CA MET A 22 -15.46 8.00 -14.15
C MET A 22 -14.68 9.27 -14.48
N SER A 23 -13.36 9.16 -14.65
CA SER A 23 -12.61 10.12 -15.44
C SER A 23 -12.89 9.83 -16.91
N SER A 24 -13.72 10.66 -17.53
CA SER A 24 -13.98 10.66 -18.96
C SER A 24 -12.80 11.27 -19.73
N ASP A 25 -12.25 10.49 -20.66
CA ASP A 25 -11.42 10.87 -21.81
C ASP A 25 -10.20 11.79 -21.60
N ALA A 26 -9.06 11.14 -21.39
CA ALA A 26 -7.83 11.36 -22.17
C ALA A 26 -7.13 10.00 -22.24
N SER A 27 -6.41 9.68 -23.33
CA SER A 27 -5.57 8.48 -23.41
C SER A 27 -4.79 8.32 -22.11
N ALA A 28 -5.18 7.36 -21.26
CA ALA A 28 -4.87 7.45 -19.85
C ALA A 28 -3.36 7.25 -19.67
N SER A 29 -2.65 8.34 -19.39
CA SER A 29 -1.21 8.29 -19.17
C SER A 29 -0.92 7.42 -17.96
N ILE A 30 0.14 6.61 -18.02
CA ILE A 30 0.63 5.82 -16.90
C ILE A 30 0.74 6.73 -15.66
N GLN A 31 0.18 6.28 -14.54
CA GLN A 31 0.26 6.97 -13.26
C GLN A 31 1.19 6.24 -12.30
N VAL A 32 1.66 6.96 -11.29
CA VAL A 32 2.53 6.43 -10.24
C VAL A 32 1.80 6.46 -8.90
N ALA A 33 1.84 5.36 -8.16
CA ALA A 33 1.43 5.28 -6.76
C ALA A 33 2.63 4.88 -5.89
N THR A 34 2.73 5.42 -4.68
CA THR A 34 3.80 5.06 -3.74
C THR A 34 3.26 4.80 -2.35
N PHE A 35 3.54 3.60 -1.84
CA PHE A 35 2.99 3.09 -0.58
C PHE A 35 4.11 2.56 0.32
N ALA A 36 4.06 2.89 1.61
CA ALA A 36 4.88 2.28 2.66
C ALA A 36 3.99 1.53 3.63
N ALA A 37 4.28 0.25 3.85
CA ALA A 37 3.42 -0.65 4.64
C ALA A 37 4.25 -1.70 5.40
N GLY A 38 5.41 -1.31 5.94
CA GLY A 38 6.35 -2.25 6.56
C GLY A 38 7.41 -2.76 5.58
N CYS A 39 7.92 -3.97 5.80
CA CYS A 39 8.95 -4.57 4.94
C CYS A 39 8.49 -4.58 3.47
N PHE A 40 9.17 -3.83 2.61
CA PHE A 40 8.75 -3.63 1.21
C PHE A 40 8.72 -4.92 0.37
N TRP A 41 9.37 -6.00 0.82
CA TRP A 41 9.38 -7.30 0.15
C TRP A 41 7.98 -7.92 0.15
N GLY A 42 7.31 -7.89 1.31
CA GLY A 42 5.96 -8.40 1.44
C GLY A 42 4.94 -7.49 0.74
N VAL A 43 5.18 -6.18 0.76
CA VAL A 43 4.34 -5.19 0.05
C VAL A 43 4.39 -5.42 -1.46
N GLU A 44 5.57 -5.48 -2.07
CA GLU A 44 5.70 -5.78 -3.51
C GLU A 44 5.07 -7.12 -3.88
N HIS A 45 5.35 -8.15 -3.08
CA HIS A 45 4.87 -9.50 -3.32
C HIS A 45 3.35 -9.62 -3.29
N ILE A 46 2.67 -8.98 -2.33
CA ILE A 46 1.21 -9.07 -2.23
C ILE A 46 0.49 -8.27 -3.33
N PHE A 47 1.02 -7.10 -3.71
CA PHE A 47 0.51 -6.33 -4.84
C PHE A 47 0.65 -7.10 -6.16
N LEU A 48 1.83 -7.65 -6.45
CA LEU A 48 2.05 -8.41 -7.70
C LEU A 48 1.32 -9.75 -7.75
N LYS A 49 1.01 -10.36 -6.61
CA LYS A 49 0.13 -11.54 -6.57
C LYS A 49 -1.32 -11.21 -6.89
N HIS A 50 -1.79 -10.02 -6.51
CA HIS A 50 -3.18 -9.62 -6.74
C HIS A 50 -3.39 -8.98 -8.12
N TYR A 51 -2.45 -8.13 -8.53
CA TYR A 51 -2.43 -7.41 -9.81
C TYR A 51 -1.20 -7.81 -10.66
N PRO A 52 -1.05 -9.10 -11.04
CA PRO A 52 0.07 -9.52 -11.87
C PRO A 52 0.05 -8.81 -13.23
N PRO A 53 1.19 -8.21 -13.67
CA PRO A 53 1.29 -7.58 -14.98
C PRO A 53 0.97 -8.52 -16.14
N THR A 54 1.25 -9.83 -15.98
CA THR A 54 0.97 -10.87 -16.97
C THR A 54 -0.52 -11.11 -17.23
N GLU A 55 -1.40 -10.65 -16.34
CA GLU A 55 -2.86 -10.80 -16.48
C GLU A 55 -3.56 -9.48 -16.83
N ASN A 56 -2.79 -8.44 -17.18
CA ASN A 56 -3.31 -7.11 -17.53
C ASN A 56 -4.30 -6.55 -16.49
N LYS A 57 -3.96 -6.67 -15.21
CA LYS A 57 -4.76 -6.18 -14.08
C LYS A 57 -4.45 -4.73 -13.67
N GLY A 58 -3.71 -4.01 -14.50
CA GLY A 58 -3.48 -2.57 -14.37
C GLY A 58 -2.14 -2.17 -13.77
N ILE A 59 -1.47 -3.00 -12.96
CA ILE A 59 -0.06 -2.74 -12.60
C ILE A 59 0.83 -3.09 -13.78
N LEU A 60 1.69 -2.15 -14.16
CA LEU A 60 2.64 -2.29 -15.28
C LEU A 60 4.05 -2.61 -14.78
N LYS A 61 4.48 -1.95 -13.70
CA LYS A 61 5.81 -2.08 -13.14
C LYS A 61 5.83 -1.73 -11.66
N THR A 62 6.70 -2.39 -10.91
CA THR A 62 6.99 -2.07 -9.51
C THR A 62 8.48 -1.84 -9.29
N ALA A 63 8.80 -1.06 -8.27
CA ALA A 63 10.15 -0.97 -7.70
C ALA A 63 10.03 -0.73 -6.19
N VAL A 64 10.84 -1.44 -5.40
CA VAL A 64 11.00 -1.15 -3.98
C VAL A 64 12.12 -0.15 -3.75
N GLY A 65 11.99 0.69 -2.72
CA GLY A 65 12.93 1.78 -2.48
C GLY A 65 12.66 2.55 -1.21
N TYR A 66 13.29 3.72 -1.12
CA TYR A 66 13.31 4.58 0.05
C TYR A 66 12.80 5.97 -0.29
N THR A 67 11.87 6.50 0.53
CA THR A 67 11.33 7.85 0.35
C THR A 67 10.80 8.42 1.67
N GLY A 68 10.38 9.68 1.68
CA GLY A 68 9.77 10.33 2.84
C GLY A 68 10.70 10.56 4.03
N GLY A 69 12.03 10.49 3.84
CA GLY A 69 13.04 10.76 4.88
C GLY A 69 13.59 12.18 4.83
N LYS A 70 14.66 12.41 5.61
CA LYS A 70 15.33 13.72 5.72
C LYS A 70 15.95 14.12 4.38
N ALA A 71 15.65 15.33 3.90
CA ALA A 71 16.20 15.85 2.64
C ALA A 71 17.74 15.93 2.60
N SER A 72 18.40 15.99 3.77
CA SER A 72 19.86 15.96 3.89
C SER A 72 20.49 14.58 3.63
N VAL A 73 19.69 13.51 3.63
CA VAL A 73 20.14 12.14 3.35
C VAL A 73 19.71 11.78 1.94
N GLN A 74 20.68 11.68 1.03
CA GLN A 74 20.45 11.39 -0.38
C GLN A 74 21.03 10.02 -0.74
N ASN A 75 20.32 9.27 -1.58
CA ASN A 75 20.71 7.92 -2.01
C ASN A 75 21.10 7.00 -0.82
N PRO A 76 20.26 6.88 0.23
CA PRO A 76 20.61 6.05 1.38
C PRO A 76 20.72 4.58 0.97
N GLY A 77 21.72 3.89 1.51
CA GLY A 77 21.80 2.43 1.39
C GLY A 77 20.88 1.73 2.40
N TYR A 78 20.57 0.45 2.18
CA TYR A 78 19.69 -0.32 3.06
C TYR A 78 20.11 -0.26 4.54
N ARG A 79 21.41 -0.40 4.81
CA ARG A 79 21.95 -0.37 6.19
C ARG A 79 21.74 0.98 6.88
N GLU A 80 21.83 2.08 6.15
CA GLU A 80 21.57 3.41 6.70
C GLU A 80 20.08 3.57 7.03
N VAL A 81 19.18 3.13 6.15
CA VAL A 81 17.74 3.14 6.42
C VAL A 81 17.39 2.26 7.62
N CYS A 82 17.96 1.06 7.72
CA CYS A 82 17.75 0.17 8.85
C CYS A 82 18.21 0.73 10.20
N SER A 83 19.13 1.72 10.21
CA SER A 83 19.54 2.39 11.44
C SER A 83 18.43 3.26 12.06
N GLY A 84 17.44 3.67 11.26
CA GLY A 84 16.37 4.59 11.65
C GLY A 84 16.74 6.08 11.60
N GLU A 85 18.01 6.42 11.39
CA GLU A 85 18.51 7.80 11.44
C GLU A 85 18.10 8.65 10.23
N THR A 86 17.78 8.01 9.11
CA THR A 86 17.47 8.69 7.84
C THR A 86 16.02 9.15 7.73
N ASP A 87 15.14 8.59 8.56
CA ASP A 87 13.68 8.75 8.54
C ASP A 87 13.00 8.29 7.23
N HIS A 88 13.74 7.66 6.32
CA HIS A 88 13.18 7.07 5.11
C HIS A 88 12.26 5.90 5.44
N ALA A 89 11.12 5.83 4.76
CA ALA A 89 10.27 4.65 4.72
C ALA A 89 10.79 3.66 3.68
N GLU A 90 10.73 2.37 4.00
CA GLU A 90 10.65 1.33 2.98
C GLU A 90 9.31 1.45 2.26
N ALA A 91 9.37 1.57 0.93
CA ALA A 91 8.20 1.84 0.12
C ALA A 91 8.22 1.03 -1.19
N LEU A 92 7.03 0.87 -1.75
CA LEU A 92 6.76 0.33 -3.07
C LEU A 92 6.29 1.46 -3.98
N ARG A 93 6.95 1.65 -5.12
CA ARG A 93 6.49 2.50 -6.22
C ARG A 93 5.88 1.61 -7.29
N ILE A 94 4.68 1.99 -7.75
CA ILE A 94 3.87 1.25 -8.72
C ILE A 94 3.59 2.19 -9.90
N GLU A 95 3.97 1.78 -11.11
CA GLU A 95 3.47 2.36 -12.35
C GLU A 95 2.22 1.55 -12.76
N PHE A 96 1.09 2.24 -12.96
CA PHE A 96 -0.19 1.59 -13.27
C PHE A 96 -0.95 2.30 -14.39
N ASP A 97 -1.80 1.55 -15.09
CA ASP A 97 -2.75 2.05 -16.07
C ASP A 97 -4.07 2.41 -15.38
N PRO A 98 -4.39 3.72 -15.23
CA PRO A 98 -5.61 4.16 -14.55
C PRO A 98 -6.90 3.83 -15.32
N SER A 99 -6.82 3.38 -16.58
CA SER A 99 -7.97 2.86 -17.33
C SER A 99 -8.36 1.44 -16.93
N VAL A 100 -7.44 0.70 -16.30
CA VAL A 100 -7.63 -0.70 -15.87
C VAL A 100 -7.83 -0.81 -14.36
N VAL A 101 -7.02 -0.11 -13.56
CA VAL A 101 -7.14 -0.07 -12.09
C VAL A 101 -7.08 1.37 -11.61
N SER A 102 -8.02 1.79 -10.78
CA SER A 102 -8.04 3.15 -10.24
C SER A 102 -7.06 3.31 -9.07
N TYR A 103 -6.60 4.54 -8.84
CA TYR A 103 -5.82 4.85 -7.64
C TYR A 103 -6.58 4.54 -6.35
N ALA A 104 -7.90 4.73 -6.33
CA ALA A 104 -8.74 4.41 -5.18
C ALA A 104 -8.72 2.91 -4.85
N GLU A 105 -8.77 2.03 -5.86
CA GLU A 105 -8.64 0.58 -5.68
C GLU A 105 -7.27 0.20 -5.12
N LEU A 106 -6.19 0.83 -5.61
CA LEU A 106 -4.85 0.58 -5.08
C LEU A 106 -4.70 1.04 -3.60
N VAL A 107 -5.31 2.17 -3.23
CA VAL A 107 -5.33 2.65 -1.82
C VAL A 107 -6.16 1.72 -0.94
N GLU A 108 -7.31 1.25 -1.40
CA GLU A 108 -8.15 0.30 -0.66
C GLU A 108 -7.41 -1.04 -0.46
N PHE A 109 -6.76 -1.54 -1.51
CA PHE A 109 -5.94 -2.74 -1.45
C PHE A 109 -4.73 -2.59 -0.53
N PHE A 110 -4.08 -1.43 -0.52
CA PHE A 110 -3.05 -1.08 0.45
C PHE A 110 -3.55 -1.28 1.89
N TYR A 111 -4.72 -0.76 2.24
CA TYR A 111 -5.29 -0.93 3.58
C TYR A 111 -5.65 -2.38 3.92
N ARG A 112 -6.02 -3.19 2.92
CA ARG A 112 -6.35 -4.61 3.09
C ARG A 112 -5.16 -5.49 3.41
N THR A 113 -3.94 -5.02 3.18
CA THR A 113 -2.75 -5.87 3.09
C THR A 113 -1.71 -5.63 4.17
N HIS A 114 -1.95 -4.73 5.12
CA HIS A 114 -1.06 -4.50 6.26
C HIS A 114 -1.87 -4.07 7.50
N GLU A 115 -1.22 -3.88 8.65
CA GLU A 115 -1.83 -3.27 9.82
C GLU A 115 -1.60 -1.74 9.82
N PRO A 116 -2.61 -0.90 9.51
CA PRO A 116 -2.44 0.55 9.38
C PRO A 116 -2.62 1.30 10.71
N THR A 117 -2.84 0.61 11.82
CA THR A 117 -3.09 1.21 13.15
C THR A 117 -1.83 1.27 14.03
N THR A 118 -0.74 0.62 13.60
CA THR A 118 0.51 0.55 14.37
C THR A 118 1.51 1.60 13.91
N LEU A 119 1.73 2.62 14.75
CA LEU A 119 2.69 3.68 14.47
C LEU A 119 4.13 3.12 14.43
N ASN A 120 4.86 3.41 13.35
CA ASN A 120 6.28 3.05 13.16
C ASN A 120 6.56 1.54 13.41
N ARG A 121 5.62 0.68 13.02
CA ARG A 121 5.73 -0.77 13.17
C ARG A 121 4.83 -1.47 12.18
N GLN A 122 5.31 -2.60 11.65
CA GLN A 122 4.47 -3.57 10.93
C GLN A 122 4.80 -4.97 11.40
N GLY A 123 3.86 -5.64 12.07
CA GLY A 123 4.10 -6.96 12.66
C GLY A 123 5.35 -6.98 13.55
N ASN A 124 6.35 -7.78 13.15
CA ASN A 124 7.62 -7.90 13.87
C ASN A 124 8.63 -6.79 13.53
N ASP A 125 8.41 -6.07 12.42
CA ASP A 125 9.31 -5.04 11.92
C ASP A 125 9.04 -3.71 12.65
N ARG A 126 10.05 -3.17 13.33
CA ARG A 126 9.92 -1.98 14.21
C ARG A 126 10.88 -0.87 13.78
N GLY A 127 10.36 0.35 13.73
CA GLY A 127 11.10 1.55 13.34
C GLY A 127 10.34 2.40 12.32
N THR A 128 10.74 3.66 12.18
CA THR A 128 10.08 4.63 11.28
C THR A 128 10.12 4.20 9.82
N GLN A 129 11.11 3.38 9.44
CA GLN A 129 11.20 2.82 8.10
C GLN A 129 10.05 1.86 7.76
N TYR A 130 9.38 1.29 8.76
CA TYR A 130 8.27 0.35 8.58
C TYR A 130 6.89 0.98 8.80
N ARG A 131 6.81 2.31 8.84
CA ARG A 131 5.55 3.03 9.04
C ARG A 131 4.56 2.80 7.88
N SER A 132 3.28 2.96 8.19
CA SER A 132 2.23 3.07 7.17
C SER A 132 2.22 4.49 6.59
N ALA A 133 2.42 4.63 5.27
CA ALA A 133 2.33 5.91 4.58
C ALA A 133 1.88 5.78 3.12
N ILE A 134 1.21 6.81 2.61
CA ILE A 134 0.84 7.02 1.22
C ILE A 134 1.53 8.30 0.74
N PHE A 135 2.37 8.17 -0.28
CA PHE A 135 3.07 9.28 -0.92
C PHE A 135 2.42 9.58 -2.27
N THR A 136 1.77 10.74 -2.34
CA THR A 136 0.85 11.12 -3.42
C THR A 136 1.56 11.93 -4.50
N HIS A 137 1.29 11.64 -5.77
CA HIS A 137 1.97 12.25 -6.93
C HIS A 137 1.16 13.38 -7.59
N SER A 138 0.00 13.70 -7.04
CA SER A 138 -0.86 14.81 -7.48
C SER A 138 -1.84 15.22 -6.39
N PRO A 139 -2.42 16.45 -6.47
CA PRO A 139 -3.49 16.87 -5.58
C PRO A 139 -4.71 15.94 -5.62
N ASP A 140 -5.05 15.40 -6.80
CA ASP A 140 -6.15 14.46 -6.96
C ASP A 140 -5.89 13.15 -6.20
N GLN A 141 -4.66 12.62 -6.27
CA GLN A 141 -4.28 11.45 -5.46
C GLN A 141 -4.38 11.76 -3.96
N PHE A 142 -4.01 12.96 -3.53
CA PHE A 142 -4.11 13.35 -2.12
C PHE A 142 -5.57 13.33 -1.62
N GLU A 143 -6.50 13.89 -2.38
CA GLU A 143 -7.92 13.88 -2.01
C GLU A 143 -8.53 12.48 -2.10
N VAL A 144 -8.15 11.67 -3.10
CA VAL A 144 -8.59 10.27 -3.19
C VAL A 144 -8.06 9.45 -2.01
N ALA A 145 -6.78 9.59 -1.66
CA ALA A 145 -6.17 8.88 -0.54
C ALA A 145 -6.89 9.22 0.77
N LYS A 146 -7.13 10.51 1.05
CA LYS A 146 -7.88 10.96 2.23
C LYS A 146 -9.29 10.38 2.29
N ARG A 147 -10.01 10.45 1.18
CA ARG A 147 -11.39 9.95 1.10
C ARG A 147 -11.45 8.44 1.35
N VAL A 148 -10.63 7.64 0.64
CA VAL A 148 -10.60 6.18 0.81
C VAL A 148 -10.15 5.81 2.23
N THR A 149 -9.20 6.54 2.80
CA THR A 149 -8.77 6.34 4.20
C THR A 149 -9.93 6.53 5.18
N ALA A 150 -10.72 7.60 5.01
CA ALA A 150 -11.89 7.86 5.86
C ALA A 150 -12.98 6.79 5.71
N GLU A 151 -13.23 6.33 4.48
CA GLU A 151 -14.19 5.26 4.19
C GLU A 151 -13.74 3.93 4.82
N VAL A 152 -12.47 3.56 4.66
CA VAL A 152 -11.87 2.36 5.27
C VAL A 152 -11.89 2.45 6.80
N GLN A 153 -11.51 3.60 7.37
CA GLN A 153 -11.58 3.86 8.81
C GLN A 153 -12.99 3.59 9.34
N ALA A 154 -14.00 4.24 8.76
CA ALA A 154 -15.39 4.12 9.19
C ALA A 154 -15.92 2.69 9.07
N LYS A 155 -15.54 1.97 8.00
CA LYS A 155 -16.08 0.64 7.70
C LYS A 155 -15.38 -0.49 8.45
N HIS A 156 -14.06 -0.43 8.62
CA HIS A 156 -13.26 -1.59 9.05
C HIS A 156 -12.55 -1.41 10.40
N PHE A 157 -12.31 -0.17 10.85
CA PHE A 157 -11.51 0.11 12.05
C PHE A 157 -12.32 0.77 13.17
N THR A 158 -13.21 1.72 12.85
CA THR A 158 -14.10 2.35 13.84
C THR A 158 -14.98 1.34 14.59
N PRO A 159 -15.58 0.31 13.95
CA PRO A 159 -16.36 -0.71 14.68
C PRO A 159 -15.53 -1.53 15.68
N LYS A 160 -14.20 -1.54 15.53
CA LYS A 160 -13.25 -2.22 16.41
C LYS A 160 -12.65 -1.29 17.48
N GLY A 161 -12.97 0.01 17.43
CA GLY A 161 -12.34 1.02 18.30
C GLY A 161 -10.89 1.34 17.91
N GLU A 162 -10.48 1.03 16.68
CA GLU A 162 -9.13 1.24 16.17
C GLU A 162 -9.05 2.51 15.31
N THR A 163 -7.86 3.12 15.25
CA THR A 163 -7.60 4.34 14.45
C THR A 163 -6.44 4.11 13.49
N ILE A 164 -6.67 4.40 12.21
CA ILE A 164 -5.65 4.40 11.16
C ILE A 164 -4.66 5.53 11.46
N VAL A 165 -3.37 5.19 11.48
CA VAL A 165 -2.26 6.14 11.71
C VAL A 165 -1.44 6.38 10.44
N THR A 166 -1.93 5.93 9.28
CA THR A 166 -1.27 6.12 7.99
C THR A 166 -1.00 7.59 7.71
N GLN A 167 0.25 7.92 7.43
CA GLN A 167 0.63 9.24 6.96
C GLN A 167 0.22 9.41 5.49
N ILE A 168 -0.46 10.50 5.14
CA ILE A 168 -0.68 10.89 3.74
C ILE A 168 0.14 12.15 3.49
N ALA A 169 1.09 12.07 2.56
CA ALA A 169 1.98 13.18 2.24
C ALA A 169 2.19 13.29 0.72
N GLU A 170 2.66 14.44 0.27
CA GLU A 170 3.16 14.59 -1.11
C GLU A 170 4.41 13.73 -1.29
N ALA A 171 4.56 13.15 -2.49
CA ALA A 171 5.72 12.36 -2.83
C ALA A 171 6.98 13.25 -2.92
N GLY A 172 7.98 12.92 -2.10
CA GLY A 172 9.30 13.53 -2.15
C GLY A 172 10.26 12.76 -3.07
N PRO A 173 11.58 12.96 -2.89
CA PRO A 173 12.60 12.20 -3.60
C PRO A 173 12.42 10.69 -3.43
N TRP A 174 12.71 9.94 -4.49
CA TRP A 174 12.67 8.49 -4.52
C TRP A 174 14.07 7.93 -4.78
N TYR A 175 14.47 6.94 -4.00
CA TYR A 175 15.74 6.22 -4.16
C TYR A 175 15.43 4.73 -4.33
N ASP A 176 15.78 4.15 -5.48
CA ASP A 176 15.62 2.71 -5.70
C ASP A 176 16.48 1.93 -4.69
N ALA A 177 15.91 0.90 -4.07
CA ALA A 177 16.68 -0.02 -3.26
C ALA A 177 17.57 -0.92 -4.14
N GLU A 178 18.60 -1.51 -3.54
CA GLU A 178 19.55 -2.36 -4.22
C GLU A 178 18.87 -3.51 -4.99
N GLN A 179 19.46 -3.94 -6.10
CA GLN A 179 18.85 -4.92 -7.02
C GLN A 179 18.45 -6.26 -6.37
N TYR A 180 19.09 -6.62 -5.26
CA TYR A 180 18.73 -7.83 -4.53
C TYR A 180 17.42 -7.69 -3.74
N HIS A 181 16.97 -6.48 -3.41
CA HIS A 181 15.66 -6.24 -2.78
C HIS A 181 14.50 -6.32 -3.78
N GLN A 182 14.73 -5.96 -5.04
CA GLN A 182 13.71 -5.99 -6.08
C GLN A 182 13.20 -7.42 -6.31
N LEU A 183 11.89 -7.64 -6.28
CA LEU A 183 11.25 -8.96 -6.46
C LEU A 183 11.78 -10.04 -5.50
N TYR A 184 12.22 -9.65 -4.30
CA TYR A 184 12.95 -10.55 -3.39
C TYR A 184 12.17 -11.83 -3.07
N LEU A 185 10.89 -11.76 -2.71
CA LEU A 185 10.09 -12.96 -2.37
C LEU A 185 9.73 -13.83 -3.58
N PHE A 186 9.81 -13.29 -4.81
CA PHE A 186 9.73 -14.12 -6.02
C PHE A 186 11.05 -14.84 -6.30
N LYS A 187 12.19 -14.20 -6.02
CA LYS A 187 13.53 -14.79 -6.13
C LYS A 187 13.82 -15.79 -5.00
N ASN A 188 13.27 -15.55 -3.82
CA ASN A 188 13.45 -16.34 -2.61
C ASN A 188 12.09 -16.63 -1.93
N PRO A 189 11.34 -17.63 -2.42
CA PRO A 189 10.00 -17.93 -1.92
C PRO A 189 9.92 -18.36 -0.44
N SER A 190 11.04 -18.83 0.14
CA SER A 190 11.16 -19.14 1.57
C SER A 190 11.75 -18.00 2.40
N GLY A 191 11.90 -16.81 1.82
CA GLY A 191 12.37 -15.62 2.49
C GLY A 191 11.40 -15.13 3.58
N TYR A 192 11.88 -14.20 4.41
CA TYR A 192 11.05 -13.59 5.44
C TYR A 192 9.83 -12.89 4.84
N GLN A 193 8.64 -13.21 5.36
CA GLN A 193 7.41 -12.52 5.06
C GLN A 193 6.77 -12.05 6.37
N CYS A 194 6.41 -10.76 6.44
CA CYS A 194 5.75 -10.22 7.61
C CYS A 194 4.36 -10.90 7.79
N PRO A 195 4.02 -11.44 8.97
CA PRO A 195 2.76 -12.15 9.19
C PRO A 195 1.49 -11.32 8.95
N THR A 196 1.62 -9.99 8.97
CA THR A 196 0.52 -9.04 8.73
C THR A 196 0.31 -8.75 7.24
N HIS A 197 1.24 -9.13 6.35
CA HIS A 197 1.07 -9.00 4.89
C HIS A 197 0.17 -10.09 4.32
N ARG A 198 -1.13 -9.95 4.57
CA ARG A 198 -2.21 -10.83 4.13
C ARG A 198 -3.49 -10.02 3.92
N LEU A 199 -4.45 -10.57 3.18
CA LEU A 199 -5.76 -9.93 3.05
C LEU A 199 -6.52 -10.02 4.37
N GLN A 200 -6.87 -8.85 4.92
CA GLN A 200 -7.55 -8.72 6.21
C GLN A 200 -9.09 -8.85 6.11
N TRP A 201 -9.68 -8.51 4.95
CA TRP A 201 -11.12 -8.66 4.64
C TRP A 201 -11.35 -8.88 3.15
#